data_AF-A0A1H4P550-F1
#
_entry.id   AF-A0A1H4P550-F1
#
_cell.length_a   1.000
_cell.length_b   1.000
_cell.length_c   1.000
_cell.angle_alpha   90.00
_cell.angle_beta   90.00
_cell.angle_gamma   90.00
#
_symmetry.space_group_name_H-M   'P 1'
#
loop_
_entity.id
_entity.type
_entity.pdbx_description
1 polymer ?
#
loop_
_entity_poly.entity_id
_entity_poly.type
_entity_poly.pdbx_seq_one_letter_code
_entity_poly.pdbx_strand_id
1 'polypeptide(L)'
;MTSPNRRNEYSSETEYLIGQSMLPADEARASVDRLLADRLRVIADTLETTNPDRCADFSEGVDWTVNRMRTLADNLDGGAR
;
A
#
# COMPACT_ATOMS: atom_id res chain seq x y z
N MET A 1 56.31 2.73 14.70
CA MET A 1 55.12 1.97 15.11
C MET A 1 53.93 2.91 15.05
N THR A 2 53.19 2.90 13.94
CA THR A 2 52.01 3.73 13.73
C THR A 2 50.77 2.85 13.90
N SER A 3 49.99 3.11 14.96
CA SER A 3 48.71 2.43 15.19
C SER A 3 47.70 2.79 14.10
N PRO A 4 46.98 1.82 13.50
CA PRO A 4 45.92 2.13 12.55
C PRO A 4 44.70 2.70 13.28
N ASN A 5 44.15 3.77 12.72
CA ASN A 5 43.02 4.54 13.20
C ASN A 5 41.71 3.74 13.00
N ARG A 6 41.24 2.99 14.02
CA ARG A 6 40.01 2.16 14.02
C ARG A 6 38.68 2.93 13.92
N ARG A 7 38.68 4.20 13.49
CA ARG A 7 37.47 5.04 13.51
C ARG A 7 36.66 5.07 12.22
N ASN A 8 37.11 4.39 11.16
CA ASN A 8 36.46 4.49 9.84
C ASN A 8 35.79 3.22 9.33
N GLU A 9 35.87 2.09 10.05
CA GLU A 9 35.28 0.82 9.60
C GLU A 9 33.82 0.65 10.06
N TYR A 10 33.49 1.18 11.24
CA TYR A 10 32.13 1.05 11.81
C TYR A 10 31.09 1.96 11.15
N SER A 11 31.49 3.05 10.48
CA SER A 11 30.55 3.97 9.83
C SER A 11 29.94 3.36 8.56
N SER A 12 30.74 2.60 7.81
CA SER A 12 30.31 1.96 6.57
C SER A 12 29.39 0.78 6.83
N GLU A 13 29.60 0.06 7.93
CA GLU A 13 28.78 -1.11 8.29
C GLU A 13 27.39 -0.69 8.77
N THR A 14 27.26 0.37 9.57
CA THR A 14 25.95 0.92 9.95
C THR A 14 25.22 1.57 8.78
N GLU A 15 25.92 2.32 7.91
CA GLU A 15 25.30 2.88 6.69
C GLU A 15 24.82 1.76 5.74
N TYR A 16 25.56 0.67 5.63
CA TYR A 16 25.18 -0.51 4.86
C TYR A 16 23.97 -1.25 5.46
N LEU A 17 23.95 -1.43 6.78
CA LEU A 17 22.83 -2.08 7.49
C LEU A 17 21.55 -1.23 7.50
N ILE A 18 21.67 0.10 7.51
CA ILE A 18 20.55 1.03 7.35
C ILE A 18 20.00 0.97 5.92
N GLY A 19 20.89 0.92 4.91
CA GLY A 19 20.51 0.70 3.51
C GLY A 19 19.83 -0.65 3.25
N GLN A 20 20.18 -1.70 4.00
CA GLN A 20 19.52 -3.01 3.95
C GLN A 20 18.20 -3.09 4.73
N SER A 21 18.01 -2.28 5.77
CA SER A 21 16.77 -2.27 6.58
C SER A 21 15.62 -1.51 5.95
N MET A 22 15.88 -0.69 4.93
CA MET A 22 14.82 -0.07 4.14
C MET A 22 14.35 -1.08 3.10
N LEU A 23 13.07 -1.46 3.16
CA LEU A 23 12.43 -2.17 2.05
C LEU A 23 12.78 -1.41 0.75
N PRO A 24 13.22 -2.12 -0.30
CA PRO A 24 13.38 -1.52 -1.62
C PRO A 24 12.13 -0.70 -1.94
N ALA A 25 12.31 0.49 -2.53
CA ALA A 25 11.19 1.41 -2.78
C ALA A 25 10.00 0.73 -3.49
N ASP A 26 10.30 -0.26 -4.33
CA ASP A 26 9.31 -1.09 -5.04
C ASP A 26 8.53 -2.02 -4.10
N GLU A 27 9.18 -2.62 -3.10
CA GLU A 27 8.52 -3.47 -2.10
C GLU A 27 7.66 -2.64 -1.14
N ALA A 28 8.15 -1.45 -0.73
CA ALA A 28 7.37 -0.51 0.06
C ALA A 28 6.13 -0.04 -0.70
N ARG A 29 6.29 0.28 -1.99
CA ARG A 29 5.18 0.68 -2.87
C ARG A 29 4.16 -0.44 -3.03
N ALA A 30 4.60 -1.67 -3.33
CA ALA A 30 3.72 -2.82 -3.44
C ALA A 30 2.94 -3.09 -2.14
N SER A 31 3.58 -2.88 -0.98
CA SER A 31 2.89 -3.02 0.32
C SER A 31 1.82 -1.95 0.54
N VAL A 32 2.08 -0.70 0.14
CA VAL A 32 1.11 0.40 0.23
C VAL A 32 -0.05 0.17 -0.75
N ASP A 33 0.25 -0.25 -1.98
CA ASP A 33 -0.74 -0.53 -3.01
C ASP A 33 -1.69 -1.66 -2.56
N ARG A 34 -1.16 -2.75 -2.00
CA ARG A 34 -1.98 -3.83 -1.41
C ARG A 34 -2.83 -3.35 -0.25
N LEU A 35 -2.25 -2.59 0.68
CA LEU A 35 -3.01 -2.06 1.82
C LEU A 35 -4.16 -1.17 1.35
N LEU A 36 -3.92 -0.31 0.36
CA LEU A 36 -4.94 0.56 -0.20
C LEU A 36 -6.03 -0.24 -0.93
N ALA A 37 -5.65 -1.27 -1.71
CA ALA A 37 -6.59 -2.16 -2.36
C ALA A 37 -7.52 -2.85 -1.35
N ASP A 38 -6.97 -3.39 -0.26
CA ASP A 38 -7.76 -4.04 0.80
C ASP A 38 -8.70 -3.06 1.49
N ARG A 39 -8.25 -1.82 1.76
CA ARG A 39 -9.12 -0.80 2.36
C ARG A 39 -10.26 -0.41 1.43
N LEU A 40 -10.01 -0.28 0.13
CA LEU A 40 -11.06 0.01 -0.84
C LEU A 40 -12.11 -1.11 -0.91
N ARG A 41 -11.69 -2.37 -0.85
CA ARG A 41 -12.60 -3.54 -0.78
C ARG A 41 -13.48 -3.49 0.46
N VAL A 42 -12.89 -3.27 1.64
CA VAL A 42 -13.64 -3.17 2.90
C VAL A 42 -14.67 -2.04 2.86
N ILE A 43 -14.33 -0.88 2.29
CA ILE A 43 -15.28 0.24 2.18
C ILE A 43 -16.43 -0.13 1.23
N ALA A 44 -16.14 -0.75 0.08
CA ALA A 44 -17.16 -1.21 -0.86
C ALA A 44 -18.14 -2.20 -0.20
N ASP A 45 -17.62 -3.20 0.52
CA ASP A 45 -18.44 -4.18 1.23
C ASP A 45 -19.28 -3.53 2.34
N THR A 46 -18.72 -2.53 3.04
CA THR A 46 -19.45 -1.76 4.05
C THR A 46 -20.60 -0.98 3.41
N LEU A 47 -20.37 -0.34 2.26
CA LEU A 47 -21.42 0.39 1.55
C LEU A 47 -22.55 -0.54 1.08
N GLU A 48 -22.23 -1.74 0.58
CA GLU A 48 -23.24 -2.71 0.17
C GLU A 48 -24.06 -3.24 1.35
N THR A 49 -23.42 -3.50 2.49
CA THR A 49 -24.09 -4.06 3.68
C THR A 49 -24.92 -3.04 4.45
N THR A 50 -24.50 -1.78 4.49
CA THR A 50 -25.21 -0.73 5.23
C THR A 50 -26.45 -0.20 4.48
N ASN A 51 -26.57 -0.52 3.18
CA ASN A 51 -27.62 -0.01 2.31
C ASN A 51 -28.45 -1.14 1.65
N PRO A 52 -29.19 -1.94 2.43
CA PRO A 52 -30.02 -3.02 1.90
C PRO A 52 -31.25 -2.52 1.12
N ASP A 53 -31.85 -1.40 1.57
CA ASP A 53 -33.10 -0.84 1.02
C ASP A 53 -32.85 0.19 -0.09
N ARG A 54 -32.10 -0.27 -1.09
CA ARG A 54 -31.67 0.40 -2.32
C ARG A 54 -32.80 1.17 -3.05
N CYS A 55 -33.11 2.40 -2.63
CA CYS A 55 -34.00 3.29 -3.38
C CYS A 55 -33.31 3.77 -4.68
N ALA A 56 -34.05 3.92 -5.78
CA ALA A 56 -33.48 3.96 -7.14
C ALA A 56 -32.31 4.96 -7.33
N ASP A 57 -32.50 6.24 -6.99
CA ASP A 57 -31.48 7.29 -7.21
C ASP A 57 -30.26 7.11 -6.29
N PHE A 58 -30.49 6.73 -5.03
CA PHE A 58 -29.41 6.47 -4.08
C PHE A 58 -28.62 5.20 -4.46
N SER A 59 -29.30 4.21 -5.04
CA SER A 59 -28.70 2.95 -5.46
C SER A 59 -27.75 3.13 -6.61
N GLU A 60 -28.10 3.95 -7.61
CA GLU A 60 -27.21 4.23 -8.73
C GLU A 60 -25.91 4.91 -8.24
N GLY A 61 -26.02 5.85 -7.31
CA GLY A 61 -24.85 6.48 -6.69
C GLY A 61 -24.00 5.52 -5.86
N VAL A 62 -24.63 4.65 -5.07
CA VAL A 62 -23.95 3.62 -4.27
C VAL A 62 -23.29 2.57 -5.18
N ASP A 63 -24.00 2.08 -6.20
CA ASP A 63 -23.49 1.10 -7.15
C ASP A 63 -22.32 1.66 -7.96
N TRP A 64 -22.41 2.93 -8.40
CA TRP A 64 -21.29 3.62 -9.03
C TRP A 64 -20.07 3.72 -8.09
N THR A 65 -20.30 4.08 -6.83
CA THR A 65 -19.24 4.25 -5.83
C THR A 65 -18.55 2.92 -5.53
N VAL A 66 -19.34 1.87 -5.30
CA VAL A 66 -18.85 0.49 -5.08
C VAL A 66 -18.05 0.02 -6.28
N ASN A 67 -18.57 0.19 -7.49
CA ASN A 67 -17.87 -0.21 -8.71
C ASN A 67 -16.55 0.56 -8.89
N ARG A 68 -16.54 1.85 -8.57
CA ARG A 68 -15.33 2.68 -8.63
C ARG A 68 -14.28 2.21 -7.62
N MET A 69 -14.67 1.90 -6.39
CA MET A 69 -13.76 1.40 -5.35
C MET A 69 -13.15 0.05 -5.73
N ARG A 70 -13.97 -0.88 -6.26
CA ARG A 70 -13.50 -2.18 -6.76
C ARG A 70 -12.51 -2.03 -7.92
N THR A 71 -12.84 -1.18 -8.90
CA THR A 71 -11.94 -0.89 -10.04
C THR A 71 -10.60 -0.32 -9.57
N LEU A 72 -10.61 0.58 -8.59
CA LEU A 72 -9.37 1.14 -8.03
C LEU A 72 -8.56 0.08 -7.28
N ALA A 73 -9.21 -0.79 -6.50
CA ALA A 73 -8.54 -1.89 -5.82
C ALA A 73 -7.87 -2.86 -6.80
N ASP A 74 -8.56 -3.21 -7.89
CA ASP A 74 -8.04 -4.12 -8.92
C ASP A 74 -6.84 -3.51 -9.66
N ASN A 75 -6.87 -2.21 -9.93
CA ASN A 75 -5.74 -1.51 -10.56
C ASN A 75 -4.51 -1.45 -9.65
N LEU A 76 -4.70 -1.42 -8.33
CA LEU A 76 -3.61 -1.41 -7.35
C LEU A 76 -3.02 -2.81 -7.15
N ASP A 77 -3.87 -3.85 -7.12
CA ASP A 77 -3.43 -5.24 -6.96
C ASP A 77 -2.81 -5.81 -8.26
N GLY A 78 -3.17 -5.25 -9.42
CA GLY A 78 -2.65 -5.61 -10.74
C GLY A 78 -1.54 -4.70 -11.29
N GLY A 79 -1.07 -3.72 -10.52
CA GLY A 79 -0.33 -2.55 -11.04
C GLY A 79 1.19 -2.68 -11.21
N ALA A 80 1.66 -3.58 -12.08
CA ALA A 80 2.86 -3.42 -12.95
C ALA A 80 3.05 -4.71 -13.79
N ARG A 81 2.52 -4.71 -15.03
CA ARG A 81 3.03 -5.55 -16.11
C ARG A 81 3.77 -4.66 -17.11
#